data_AF-A0A1C4X3X6-F1
#
_entry.id   AF-A0A1C4X3X6-F1
#
_cell.length_a   1.000
_cell.length_b   1.000
_cell.length_c   1.000
_cell.angle_alpha   90.00
_cell.angle_beta   90.00
_cell.angle_gamma   90.00
#
_symmetry.space_group_name_H-M   'P 1'
#
loop_
_entity.id
_entity.type
_entity.pdbx_description
1 polymer ?
#
loop_
_entity_poly.entity_id
_entity_poly.type
_entity_poly.pdbx_seq_one_letter_code
_entity_poly.pdbx_strand_id
1 'polypeptide(L)'
;MRRLRQLAERTPAGRERYVDLLRAVAICMVVAGHWGVTVVGRDAAGRPTGHSALGDLPWAYPLTWVGQVLPVFFLVGGFANAASLTANRTRGGDATGWLLGRSARLVPPTTALLLVLAAGAGGAYLWGAGEARIRTVVWFATIPLWFLVPYLAAVALTPPMHALHRRFGLAVPVALVGVVALGDLGRLAGPAPLAYGSYLAGWLAVHQAGFAWYDAHATAGGPRGGGAAGDTRHPLPTSRPAAVALLAGGLGALLLLTAVGPYPVAMLHVPGERLDNASPPSLALLALATAQLGLVLLLRDPAERWLRRPGPWQAVIAVNSVVLTVFLWHLTAALLLVGALDALGLLPTPAAGTAAWLAWRVPWLLLLAVVLAGLVAVVGPVEARAGRRRRAGEGARRRRPAEGGRRPARAGLVVAGYAAVIAGLLVNTVAPKAAPAPLGLPAPALVAYLAGAGLLRGLRSGWGSRG
;
A
#
# COMPACT_ATOMS: atom_id res chain seq x y z
N MET A 1 -25.60 11.26 -7.26
CA MET A 1 -25.65 11.83 -5.89
C MET A 1 -26.46 11.02 -4.87
N ARG A 2 -27.73 10.63 -5.13
CA ARG A 2 -28.57 9.85 -4.17
C ARG A 2 -27.93 8.54 -3.66
N ARG A 3 -27.21 7.78 -4.50
CA ARG A 3 -26.49 6.56 -4.08
C ARG A 3 -25.31 6.82 -3.12
N LEU A 4 -24.58 7.93 -3.28
CA LEU A 4 -23.48 8.30 -2.36
C LEU A 4 -24.05 8.77 -1.02
N ARG A 5 -25.20 9.46 -1.04
CA ARG A 5 -25.95 9.85 0.17
C ARG A 5 -26.44 8.62 0.95
N GLN A 6 -27.04 7.64 0.27
CA GLN A 6 -27.44 6.37 0.88
C GLN A 6 -26.27 5.51 1.38
N LEU A 7 -25.10 5.56 0.73
CA LEU A 7 -23.89 4.89 1.21
C LEU A 7 -23.30 5.58 2.46
N ALA A 8 -23.35 6.92 2.51
CA ALA A 8 -22.96 7.70 3.68
C ALA A 8 -23.92 7.45 4.87
N GLU A 9 -25.23 7.35 4.62
CA GLU A 9 -26.27 7.04 5.61
C GLU A 9 -26.23 5.59 6.10
N ARG A 10 -25.81 4.62 5.25
CA ARG A 10 -25.65 3.20 5.61
C ARG A 10 -24.27 2.86 6.19
N THR A 11 -23.39 3.84 6.34
CA THR A 11 -22.10 3.58 6.99
C THR A 11 -22.33 3.38 8.49
N PRO A 12 -22.00 2.20 9.07
CA PRO A 12 -22.21 1.95 10.49
C PRO A 12 -21.56 3.04 11.34
N ALA A 13 -22.23 3.45 12.42
CA ALA A 13 -21.72 4.44 13.38
C ALA A 13 -20.35 4.07 14.00
N GLY A 14 -19.92 2.81 13.87
CA GLY A 14 -18.61 2.32 14.30
C GLY A 14 -17.51 2.32 13.23
N ARG A 15 -17.71 2.91 12.04
CA ARG A 15 -16.64 3.09 11.04
C ARG A 15 -15.89 4.39 11.34
N GLU A 16 -14.63 4.26 11.72
CA GLU A 16 -13.75 5.38 12.00
C GLU A 16 -13.50 6.19 10.70
N ARG A 17 -14.10 7.39 10.61
CA ARG A 17 -14.07 8.25 9.42
C ARG A 17 -12.68 8.83 9.15
N TYR A 18 -11.90 9.05 10.20
CA TYR A 18 -10.57 9.63 10.14
C TYR A 18 -9.55 8.63 9.55
N VAL A 19 -9.64 7.34 9.87
CA VAL A 19 -8.86 6.26 9.26
C VAL A 19 -9.13 6.16 7.76
N ASP A 20 -10.38 6.35 7.33
CA ASP A 20 -10.73 6.41 5.90
C ASP A 20 -10.18 7.69 5.23
N LEU A 21 -10.17 8.82 5.92
CA LEU A 21 -9.54 10.05 5.43
C LEU A 21 -8.03 9.85 5.25
N LEU A 22 -7.32 9.33 6.25
CA LEU A 22 -5.89 9.07 6.19
C LEU A 22 -5.53 8.15 5.03
N ARG A 23 -6.33 7.09 4.80
CA ARG A 23 -6.16 6.21 3.63
C ARG A 23 -6.32 6.97 2.31
N ALA A 24 -7.35 7.80 2.20
CA ALA A 24 -7.60 8.60 0.99
C ALA A 24 -6.45 9.59 0.73
N VAL A 25 -6.04 10.33 1.76
CA VAL A 25 -4.92 11.28 1.69
C VAL A 25 -3.63 10.58 1.29
N ALA A 26 -3.29 9.47 1.95
CA ALA A 26 -2.08 8.70 1.64
C ALA A 26 -2.05 8.28 0.17
N ILE A 27 -3.14 7.72 -0.36
CA ILE A 27 -3.16 7.28 -1.76
C ILE A 27 -3.14 8.45 -2.75
N CYS A 28 -3.89 9.53 -2.51
CA CYS A 28 -3.83 10.73 -3.35
C CYS A 28 -2.40 11.30 -3.38
N MET A 29 -1.71 11.29 -2.23
CA MET A 29 -0.37 11.79 -2.10
C MET A 29 0.68 10.91 -2.77
N VAL A 30 0.52 9.58 -2.74
CA VAL A 30 1.36 8.67 -3.55
C VAL A 30 1.21 8.98 -5.04
N VAL A 31 -0.04 9.13 -5.53
CA VAL A 31 -0.31 9.41 -6.94
C VAL A 31 0.27 10.76 -7.36
N ALA A 32 -0.01 11.81 -6.59
CA ALA A 32 0.51 13.14 -6.84
C ALA A 32 2.04 13.19 -6.75
N GLY A 33 2.63 12.45 -5.80
CA GLY A 33 4.08 12.32 -5.64
C GLY A 33 4.72 11.70 -6.88
N HIS A 34 4.25 10.52 -7.30
CA HIS A 34 4.77 9.86 -8.51
C HIS A 34 4.64 10.74 -9.74
N TRP A 35 3.47 11.34 -9.97
CA TRP A 35 3.27 12.23 -11.11
C TRP A 35 4.11 13.51 -11.04
N GLY A 36 4.26 14.08 -9.84
CA GLY A 36 5.03 15.29 -9.59
C GLY A 36 6.51 15.10 -9.86
N VAL A 37 7.09 14.00 -9.38
CA VAL A 37 8.53 13.70 -9.55
C VAL A 37 8.87 13.02 -10.87
N THR A 38 7.89 12.63 -11.70
CA THR A 38 8.19 12.02 -13.00
C THR A 38 8.71 13.08 -13.98
N VAL A 39 9.95 12.91 -14.43
CA VAL A 39 10.57 13.68 -15.52
C VAL A 39 10.56 12.82 -16.77
N VAL A 40 10.20 13.42 -17.91
CA VAL A 40 10.16 12.74 -19.20
C VAL A 40 11.06 13.50 -20.17
N GLY A 41 12.09 12.81 -20.65
CA GLY A 41 13.08 13.31 -21.59
C GLY A 41 13.26 12.38 -22.79
N ARG A 42 14.36 12.56 -23.52
CA ARG A 42 14.79 11.64 -24.58
C ARG A 42 16.13 11.00 -24.20
N ASP A 43 16.31 9.73 -24.56
CA ASP A 43 17.60 9.05 -24.47
C ASP A 43 18.52 9.46 -25.64
N ALA A 44 19.77 8.97 -25.64
CA ALA A 44 20.75 9.25 -26.69
C ALA A 44 20.32 8.75 -28.09
N ALA A 45 19.34 7.84 -28.16
CA ALA A 45 18.75 7.35 -29.41
C ALA A 45 17.48 8.11 -29.80
N GLY A 46 17.18 9.23 -29.13
CA GLY A 46 16.03 10.08 -29.40
C GLY A 46 14.69 9.53 -28.90
N ARG A 47 14.67 8.48 -28.07
CA ARG A 47 13.44 7.81 -27.61
C ARG A 47 12.98 8.33 -26.25
N PRO A 48 11.68 8.30 -25.93
CA PRO A 48 11.21 8.70 -24.60
C PRO A 48 11.87 7.91 -23.48
N THR A 49 12.39 8.62 -22.48
CA THR A 49 12.92 8.05 -21.24
C THR A 49 12.35 8.82 -20.05
N GLY A 50 12.35 8.19 -18.88
CA GLY A 50 11.87 8.81 -17.65
C GLY A 50 12.77 8.52 -16.46
N HIS A 51 12.91 9.53 -15.61
CA HIS A 51 13.63 9.43 -14.34
C HIS A 51 12.92 10.25 -13.26
N SER A 52 13.39 10.10 -12.02
CA SER A 52 12.86 10.84 -10.88
C SER A 52 13.54 12.20 -10.77
N ALA A 53 12.73 13.27 -10.69
CA ALA A 53 13.18 14.64 -10.46
C ALA A 53 13.96 14.81 -9.15
N LEU A 54 13.81 13.88 -8.19
CA LEU A 54 14.55 13.95 -6.93
C LEU A 54 16.06 13.88 -7.16
N GLY A 55 16.54 13.15 -8.18
CA GLY A 55 17.97 13.15 -8.52
C GLY A 55 18.50 14.53 -8.96
N ASP A 56 17.62 15.38 -9.48
CA ASP A 56 17.96 16.72 -9.99
C ASP A 56 17.70 17.82 -8.93
N LEU A 57 16.99 17.50 -7.84
CA LEU A 57 16.48 18.48 -6.86
C LEU A 57 16.84 18.11 -5.42
N PRO A 58 18.12 18.21 -4.99
CA PRO A 58 18.53 17.90 -3.62
C PRO A 58 17.80 18.74 -2.55
N TRP A 59 17.44 19.99 -2.87
CA TRP A 59 16.67 20.86 -1.98
C TRP A 59 15.28 20.30 -1.64
N ALA A 60 14.74 19.40 -2.46
CA ALA A 60 13.45 18.76 -2.24
C ALA A 60 13.52 17.54 -1.31
N TYR A 61 14.71 17.12 -0.85
CA TYR A 61 14.86 15.94 0.02
C TYR A 61 14.05 16.05 1.32
N PRO A 62 14.06 17.17 2.07
CA PRO A 62 13.21 17.30 3.26
C PRO A 62 11.71 17.22 2.95
N LEU A 63 11.28 17.62 1.74
CA LEU A 63 9.86 17.50 1.33
C LEU A 63 9.43 16.04 1.25
N THR A 64 10.37 15.11 1.03
CA THR A 64 10.07 13.67 1.05
C THR A 64 9.65 13.17 2.43
N TRP A 65 9.92 13.89 3.52
CA TRP A 65 9.44 13.51 4.86
C TRP A 65 7.92 13.61 4.95
N VAL A 66 7.37 14.64 4.32
CA VAL A 66 5.93 14.79 4.15
C VAL A 66 5.46 13.81 3.07
N GLY A 67 6.14 13.78 1.92
CA GLY A 67 5.89 12.90 0.77
C GLY A 67 5.81 11.40 1.08
N GLN A 68 6.54 10.93 2.08
CA GLN A 68 6.65 9.53 2.45
C GLN A 68 5.47 9.09 3.31
N VAL A 69 4.39 8.68 2.66
CA VAL A 69 3.11 8.33 3.28
C VAL A 69 2.94 6.84 3.60
N LEU A 70 3.92 6.00 3.23
CA LEU A 70 3.85 4.56 3.50
C LEU A 70 3.71 4.23 4.99
N PRO A 71 4.38 4.90 5.95
CA PRO A 71 4.18 4.60 7.36
C PRO A 71 2.73 4.86 7.80
N VAL A 72 2.12 5.97 7.39
CA VAL A 72 0.69 6.25 7.65
C VAL A 72 -0.20 5.16 7.07
N PHE A 73 0.10 4.67 5.86
CA PHE A 73 -0.65 3.58 5.23
C PHE A 73 -0.57 2.27 6.03
N PHE A 74 0.62 1.89 6.53
CA PHE A 74 0.81 0.70 7.35
C PHE A 74 0.17 0.84 8.74
N LEU A 75 0.23 2.03 9.35
CA LEU A 75 -0.42 2.35 10.62
C LEU A 75 -1.95 2.17 10.50
N VAL A 76 -2.56 2.81 9.49
CA VAL A 76 -3.99 2.67 9.16
C VAL A 76 -4.34 1.23 8.77
N GLY A 77 -3.42 0.55 8.08
CA GLY A 77 -3.53 -0.87 7.76
C GLY A 77 -3.61 -1.75 9.00
N GLY A 78 -2.79 -1.46 10.01
CA GLY A 78 -2.79 -2.09 11.34
C GLY A 78 -4.13 -1.93 12.02
N PHE A 79 -4.55 -0.69 12.22
CA PHE A 79 -5.84 -0.36 12.85
C PHE A 79 -7.01 -1.10 12.18
N ALA A 80 -7.12 -0.99 10.84
CA ALA A 80 -8.21 -1.60 10.09
C ALA A 80 -8.17 -3.14 10.12
N ASN A 81 -6.97 -3.72 10.14
CA ASN A 81 -6.81 -5.17 10.22
C ASN A 81 -7.19 -5.70 11.61
N ALA A 82 -6.75 -5.05 12.70
CA ALA A 82 -7.17 -5.40 14.06
C ALA A 82 -8.69 -5.28 14.25
N ALA A 83 -9.27 -4.15 13.82
CA ALA A 83 -10.72 -3.92 13.89
C ALA A 83 -11.51 -4.99 13.13
N SER A 84 -11.13 -5.27 11.88
CA SER A 84 -11.85 -6.24 11.05
C SER A 84 -11.64 -7.69 11.49
N LEU A 85 -10.46 -8.05 11.99
CA LEU A 85 -10.18 -9.39 12.51
C LEU A 85 -10.96 -9.63 13.81
N THR A 86 -10.97 -8.64 14.71
CA THR A 86 -11.75 -8.69 15.95
C THR A 86 -13.24 -8.83 15.65
N ALA A 87 -13.79 -7.98 14.76
CA ALA A 87 -15.18 -8.06 14.35
C ALA A 87 -15.55 -9.36 13.61
N ASN A 88 -14.59 -10.03 12.97
CA ASN A 88 -14.81 -11.34 12.36
C ASN A 88 -14.88 -12.45 13.41
N ARG A 89 -13.97 -12.41 14.41
CA ARG A 89 -13.94 -13.37 15.53
C ARG A 89 -15.18 -13.26 16.41
N THR A 90 -15.65 -12.05 16.72
CA THR A 90 -16.89 -11.85 17.51
C THR A 90 -18.13 -12.38 16.81
N ARG A 91 -18.08 -12.55 15.48
CA ARG A 91 -19.16 -13.16 14.68
C ARG A 91 -18.95 -14.67 14.45
N GLY A 92 -18.05 -15.31 15.19
CA GLY A 92 -17.74 -16.74 15.07
C GLY A 92 -16.91 -17.13 13.84
N GLY A 93 -16.33 -16.16 13.12
CA GLY A 93 -15.49 -16.41 11.95
C GLY A 93 -14.05 -16.78 12.33
N ASP A 94 -13.39 -17.56 11.47
CA ASP A 94 -11.98 -17.95 11.62
C ASP A 94 -11.01 -17.02 10.86
N ALA A 95 -9.71 -17.18 11.13
CA ALA A 95 -8.65 -16.41 10.48
C ALA A 95 -8.53 -16.71 8.98
N THR A 96 -8.74 -17.97 8.59
CA THR A 96 -8.66 -18.42 7.19
C THR A 96 -9.74 -17.78 6.33
N GLY A 97 -10.99 -17.75 6.79
CA GLY A 97 -12.09 -17.05 6.13
C GLY A 97 -11.86 -15.54 6.06
N TRP A 98 -11.30 -14.94 7.11
CA TRP A 98 -10.92 -13.53 7.11
C TRP A 98 -9.85 -13.22 6.03
N LEU A 99 -8.78 -14.03 5.96
CA LEU A 99 -7.71 -13.88 4.96
C LEU A 99 -8.22 -14.03 3.53
N LEU A 100 -9.13 -14.98 3.28
CA LEU A 100 -9.80 -15.14 1.98
C LEU A 100 -10.67 -13.92 1.62
N GLY A 101 -11.33 -13.32 2.60
CA GLY A 101 -12.09 -12.08 2.40
C GLY A 101 -11.20 -10.88 2.04
N ARG A 102 -10.01 -10.77 2.65
CA ARG A 102 -9.04 -9.72 2.34
C ARG A 102 -8.42 -9.91 0.95
N SER A 103 -7.99 -11.13 0.61
CA SER A 103 -7.43 -11.43 -0.72
C SER A 103 -8.46 -11.18 -1.83
N ALA A 104 -9.74 -11.43 -1.57
CA ALA A 104 -10.81 -11.19 -2.53
C ALA A 104 -10.96 -9.74 -2.98
N ARG A 105 -10.47 -8.79 -2.19
CA ARG A 105 -10.52 -7.35 -2.47
C ARG A 105 -9.25 -6.84 -3.14
N LEU A 106 -8.09 -7.42 -2.79
CA LEU A 106 -6.77 -6.93 -3.22
C LEU A 106 -6.24 -7.64 -4.47
N VAL A 107 -6.36 -8.97 -4.53
CA VAL A 107 -5.74 -9.78 -5.60
C VAL A 107 -6.42 -9.53 -6.94
N PRO A 108 -7.76 -9.57 -7.08
CA PRO A 108 -8.41 -9.45 -8.39
C PRO A 108 -8.13 -8.16 -9.17
N PRO A 109 -8.20 -6.94 -8.59
CA PRO A 109 -7.89 -5.73 -9.35
C PRO A 109 -6.40 -5.67 -9.74
N THR A 110 -5.51 -6.14 -8.86
CA THR A 110 -4.08 -6.28 -9.18
C THR A 110 -3.85 -7.28 -10.32
N THR A 111 -4.58 -8.41 -10.32
CA THR A 111 -4.52 -9.39 -11.41
C THR A 111 -5.00 -8.78 -12.72
N ALA A 112 -6.06 -7.97 -12.70
CA ALA A 112 -6.57 -7.30 -13.90
C ALA A 112 -5.52 -6.37 -14.52
N LEU A 113 -4.85 -5.56 -13.69
CA LEU A 113 -3.73 -4.72 -14.13
C LEU A 113 -2.63 -5.56 -14.80
N LEU A 114 -2.14 -6.60 -14.12
CA LEU A 114 -1.04 -7.42 -14.63
C LEU A 114 -1.38 -8.11 -15.95
N LEU A 115 -2.62 -8.61 -16.10
CA LEU A 115 -3.06 -9.23 -17.35
C LEU A 115 -3.17 -8.20 -18.48
N VAL A 116 -3.66 -6.99 -18.22
CA VAL A 116 -3.76 -5.93 -19.23
C VAL A 116 -2.38 -5.47 -19.67
N LEU A 117 -1.44 -5.30 -18.73
CA LEU A 117 -0.05 -4.95 -19.06
C LEU A 117 0.63 -6.07 -19.85
N ALA A 118 0.47 -7.33 -19.44
CA ALA A 118 1.04 -8.48 -20.15
C ALA A 118 0.46 -8.64 -21.56
N ALA A 119 -0.85 -8.41 -21.74
CA ALA A 119 -1.50 -8.45 -23.05
C ALA A 119 -1.01 -7.31 -23.97
N GLY A 120 -0.92 -6.08 -23.44
CA GLY A 120 -0.37 -4.95 -24.19
C GLY A 120 1.10 -5.15 -24.57
N ALA A 121 1.90 -5.69 -23.65
CA ALA A 121 3.29 -6.07 -23.89
C ALA A 121 3.41 -7.15 -24.98
N GLY A 122 2.59 -8.20 -24.92
CA GLY A 122 2.55 -9.23 -25.95
C GLY A 122 2.18 -8.67 -27.33
N GLY A 123 1.21 -7.76 -27.40
CA GLY A 123 0.89 -7.07 -28.65
C GLY A 123 2.06 -6.26 -29.21
N ALA A 124 2.75 -5.49 -28.35
CA ALA A 124 3.94 -4.73 -28.75
C ALA A 124 5.09 -5.65 -29.23
N TYR A 125 5.29 -6.80 -28.56
CA TYR A 125 6.27 -7.81 -28.97
C TYR A 125 5.97 -8.38 -30.36
N LEU A 126 4.70 -8.72 -30.63
CA LEU A 126 4.27 -9.21 -31.95
C LEU A 126 4.44 -8.16 -33.06
N TRP A 127 4.41 -6.86 -32.73
CA TRP A 127 4.75 -5.76 -33.65
C TRP A 127 6.24 -5.43 -33.72
N GLY A 128 7.12 -6.28 -33.16
CA GLY A 128 8.57 -6.15 -33.28
C GLY A 128 9.21 -5.20 -32.26
N ALA A 129 8.51 -4.81 -31.20
CA ALA A 129 9.15 -4.03 -30.13
C ALA A 129 10.17 -4.89 -29.35
N GLY A 130 11.37 -4.36 -29.14
CA GLY A 130 12.42 -5.07 -28.40
C GLY A 130 12.04 -5.35 -26.94
N GLU A 131 12.35 -6.55 -26.46
CA GLU A 131 11.94 -7.05 -25.14
C GLU A 131 12.39 -6.15 -23.98
N ALA A 132 13.62 -5.63 -24.03
CA ALA A 132 14.14 -4.74 -22.99
C ALA A 132 13.33 -3.43 -22.89
N ARG A 133 12.78 -2.95 -24.02
CA ARG A 133 11.90 -1.76 -24.05
C ARG A 133 10.56 -2.08 -23.43
N ILE A 134 9.96 -3.20 -23.82
CA ILE A 134 8.70 -3.69 -23.24
C ILE A 134 8.83 -3.83 -21.73
N ARG A 135 9.92 -4.46 -21.26
CA ARG A 135 10.23 -4.59 -19.84
C ARG A 135 10.36 -3.24 -19.16
N THR A 136 11.05 -2.28 -19.76
CA THR A 136 11.23 -0.94 -19.16
C THR A 136 9.88 -0.26 -18.93
N VAL A 137 8.99 -0.30 -19.93
CA VAL A 137 7.64 0.30 -19.85
C VAL A 137 6.79 -0.39 -18.80
N VAL A 138 6.73 -1.73 -18.82
CA VAL A 138 5.92 -2.50 -17.84
C VAL A 138 6.52 -2.43 -16.43
N TRP A 139 7.84 -2.37 -16.29
CA TRP A 139 8.51 -2.14 -15.02
C TRP A 139 8.11 -0.77 -14.45
N PHE A 140 8.07 0.28 -15.26
CA PHE A 140 7.58 1.59 -14.81
C PHE A 140 6.12 1.53 -14.36
N ALA A 141 5.24 0.82 -15.08
CA ALA A 141 3.85 0.64 -14.66
C ALA A 141 3.71 -0.13 -13.33
N THR A 142 4.62 -1.07 -13.07
CA THR A 142 4.55 -2.01 -11.96
C THR A 142 5.48 -1.69 -10.79
N ILE A 143 6.32 -0.65 -10.89
CA ILE A 143 7.18 -0.21 -9.79
C ILE A 143 6.37 0.01 -8.51
N PRO A 144 5.17 0.64 -8.52
CA PRO A 144 4.42 0.85 -7.29
C PRO A 144 3.87 -0.44 -6.72
N LEU A 145 3.97 -1.61 -7.35
CA LEU A 145 3.52 -2.86 -6.75
C LEU A 145 4.48 -3.36 -5.66
N TRP A 146 5.68 -2.78 -5.54
CA TRP A 146 6.66 -3.17 -4.54
C TRP A 146 6.10 -3.12 -3.11
N PHE A 147 5.42 -2.05 -2.70
CA PHE A 147 4.82 -1.92 -1.36
C PHE A 147 3.66 -2.91 -1.12
N LEU A 148 3.05 -3.46 -2.18
CA LEU A 148 1.99 -4.45 -2.07
C LEU A 148 2.56 -5.77 -1.53
N VAL A 149 3.84 -6.06 -1.76
CA VAL A 149 4.57 -7.22 -1.21
C VAL A 149 4.55 -7.21 0.33
N PRO A 150 5.13 -6.21 1.05
CA PRO A 150 5.08 -6.16 2.50
C PRO A 150 3.66 -5.93 3.02
N TYR A 151 2.77 -5.27 2.28
CA TYR A 151 1.38 -5.10 2.71
C TYR A 151 0.61 -6.43 2.73
N LEU A 152 0.74 -7.25 1.68
CA LEU A 152 0.13 -8.59 1.64
C LEU A 152 0.73 -9.51 2.70
N ALA A 153 2.04 -9.41 2.93
CA ALA A 153 2.71 -10.12 4.02
C ALA A 153 2.16 -9.70 5.40
N ALA A 154 2.01 -8.39 5.66
CA ALA A 154 1.43 -7.86 6.90
C ALA A 154 -0.04 -8.29 7.08
N VAL A 155 -0.83 -8.36 6.00
CA VAL A 155 -2.20 -8.91 6.04
C VAL A 155 -2.17 -10.40 6.39
N ALA A 156 -1.31 -11.20 5.74
CA ALA A 156 -1.18 -12.62 6.00
C ALA A 156 -0.72 -12.92 7.44
N LEU A 157 0.19 -12.10 7.97
CA LEU A 157 0.72 -12.19 9.33
C LEU A 157 -0.16 -11.50 10.38
N THR A 158 -1.24 -10.82 10.00
CA THR A 158 -2.11 -10.13 10.97
C THR A 158 -2.62 -11.07 12.06
N PRO A 159 -3.15 -12.30 11.78
CA PRO A 159 -3.63 -13.17 12.84
C PRO A 159 -2.60 -13.55 13.92
N PRO A 160 -1.38 -14.03 13.58
CA PRO A 160 -0.35 -14.30 14.58
C PRO A 160 0.19 -13.01 15.22
N MET A 161 0.40 -11.95 14.46
CA MET A 161 0.90 -10.67 14.98
C MET A 161 -0.06 -10.02 15.98
N HIS A 162 -1.37 -10.15 15.74
CA HIS A 162 -2.40 -9.70 16.67
C HIS A 162 -2.46 -10.59 17.93
N ALA A 163 -2.15 -11.88 17.81
CA ALA A 163 -2.05 -12.76 18.99
C ALA A 163 -0.83 -12.38 19.86
N LEU A 164 0.32 -12.11 19.23
CA LEU A 164 1.51 -11.60 19.92
C LEU A 164 1.24 -10.24 20.57
N HIS A 165 0.58 -9.32 19.87
CA HIS A 165 0.21 -8.00 20.41
C HIS A 165 -0.65 -8.13 21.67
N ARG A 166 -1.65 -9.03 21.68
CA ARG A 166 -2.46 -9.24 22.89
C ARG A 166 -1.65 -9.80 24.07
N ARG A 167 -0.65 -10.64 23.78
CA ARG A 167 0.18 -11.29 24.81
C ARG A 167 1.28 -10.38 25.36
N PHE A 168 1.93 -9.60 24.50
CA PHE A 168 3.15 -8.85 24.83
C PHE A 168 3.03 -7.33 24.64
N GLY A 169 1.91 -6.85 24.10
CA GLY A 169 1.65 -5.42 23.91
C GLY A 169 2.72 -4.71 23.08
N LEU A 170 3.15 -3.56 23.59
CA LEU A 170 4.16 -2.71 22.93
C LEU A 170 5.57 -3.32 22.90
N ALA A 171 5.83 -4.45 23.58
CA ALA A 171 7.09 -5.15 23.44
C ALA A 171 7.28 -5.71 22.02
N VAL A 172 6.20 -6.03 21.30
CA VAL A 172 6.26 -6.55 19.91
C VAL A 172 6.83 -5.51 18.93
N PRO A 173 6.28 -4.28 18.81
CA PRO A 173 6.87 -3.26 17.95
C PRO A 173 8.29 -2.89 18.37
N VAL A 174 8.62 -2.86 19.66
CA VAL A 174 9.99 -2.61 20.14
C VAL A 174 10.96 -3.70 19.68
N ALA A 175 10.59 -4.98 19.78
CA ALA A 175 11.42 -6.08 19.30
C ALA A 175 11.62 -6.00 17.77
N LEU A 176 10.58 -5.63 17.02
CA LEU A 176 10.66 -5.42 15.57
C LEU A 176 11.57 -4.24 15.20
N VAL A 177 11.54 -3.14 15.97
CA VAL A 177 12.51 -2.03 15.84
C VAL A 177 13.93 -2.53 16.10
N GLY A 178 14.13 -3.42 17.09
CA GLY A 178 15.43 -4.06 17.33
C GLY A 178 15.93 -4.86 16.13
N VAL A 179 15.06 -5.62 15.46
CA VAL A 179 15.40 -6.32 14.20
C VAL A 179 15.78 -5.33 13.10
N VAL A 180 15.10 -4.19 13.02
CA VAL A 180 15.46 -3.13 12.06
C VAL A 180 16.83 -2.53 12.39
N ALA A 181 17.10 -2.23 13.66
CA ALA A 181 18.41 -1.74 14.10
C ALA A 181 19.55 -2.70 13.75
N LEU A 182 19.37 -4.00 14.01
CA LEU A 182 20.33 -5.04 13.62
C LEU A 182 20.52 -5.12 12.10
N GLY A 183 19.43 -5.00 11.34
CA GLY A 183 19.50 -4.97 9.88
C GLY A 183 20.25 -3.74 9.36
N ASP A 184 20.00 -2.55 9.92
CA ASP A 184 20.70 -1.33 9.56
C ASP A 184 22.19 -1.39 9.95
N LEU A 185 22.53 -1.95 11.11
CA LEU A 185 23.92 -2.25 11.47
C LEU A 185 24.57 -3.18 10.43
N GLY A 186 23.86 -4.20 9.98
CA GLY A 186 24.29 -5.08 8.89
C GLY A 186 24.51 -4.33 7.57
N ARG A 187 23.66 -3.36 7.21
CA ARG A 187 23.84 -2.54 6.00
C ARG A 187 25.03 -1.58 6.09
N LEU A 188 25.33 -1.11 7.30
CA LEU A 188 26.35 -0.09 7.54
C LEU A 188 27.75 -0.71 7.74
N ALA A 189 27.82 -1.87 8.37
CA ALA A 189 29.08 -2.48 8.81
C ALA A 189 29.31 -3.91 8.28
N GLY A 190 28.35 -4.52 7.58
CA GLY A 190 28.39 -5.93 7.22
C GLY A 190 27.79 -6.26 5.85
N PRO A 191 27.55 -7.56 5.59
CA PRO A 191 27.01 -8.02 4.31
C PRO A 191 25.51 -7.69 4.17
N ALA A 192 25.13 -7.18 3.00
CA ALA A 192 23.77 -6.75 2.66
C ALA A 192 22.63 -7.75 2.98
N PRO A 193 22.81 -9.09 2.90
CA PRO A 193 21.75 -10.05 3.25
C PRO A 193 21.26 -9.99 4.68
N LEU A 194 22.06 -9.49 5.64
CA LEU A 194 21.64 -9.33 7.03
C LEU A 194 20.46 -8.34 7.17
N ALA A 195 20.27 -7.48 6.18
CA ALA A 195 19.19 -6.49 6.14
C ALA A 195 17.86 -7.05 5.62
N TYR A 196 17.81 -8.27 5.07
CA TYR A 196 16.57 -8.77 4.48
C TYR A 196 15.45 -8.94 5.52
N GLY A 197 15.81 -9.30 6.77
CA GLY A 197 14.86 -9.40 7.87
C GLY A 197 14.26 -8.04 8.28
N SER A 198 14.99 -6.94 8.15
CA SER A 198 14.49 -5.61 8.52
C SER A 198 13.42 -5.11 7.55
N TYR A 199 13.39 -5.62 6.32
CA TYR A 199 12.42 -5.22 5.30
C TYR A 199 10.99 -5.38 5.79
N LEU A 200 10.62 -6.58 6.25
CA LEU A 200 9.27 -6.83 6.75
C LEU A 200 9.10 -6.33 8.18
N ALA A 201 10.15 -6.40 9.00
CA ALA A 201 10.08 -6.01 10.41
C ALA A 201 9.69 -4.54 10.61
N GLY A 202 10.27 -3.61 9.84
CA GLY A 202 9.96 -2.19 9.98
C GLY A 202 8.51 -1.87 9.63
N TRP A 203 7.99 -2.44 8.55
CA TRP A 203 6.57 -2.29 8.19
C TRP A 203 5.64 -2.94 9.22
N LEU A 204 6.00 -4.10 9.77
CA LEU A 204 5.25 -4.73 10.85
C LEU A 204 5.30 -3.91 12.15
N ALA A 205 6.40 -3.23 12.46
CA ALA A 205 6.49 -2.37 13.64
C ALA A 205 5.48 -1.22 13.57
N VAL A 206 5.40 -0.55 12.42
CA VAL A 206 4.42 0.52 12.17
C VAL A 206 2.98 -0.05 12.15
N HIS A 207 2.80 -1.25 11.59
CA HIS A 207 1.51 -1.95 11.58
C HIS A 207 1.02 -2.28 13.00
N GLN A 208 1.93 -2.71 13.89
CA GLN A 208 1.67 -2.99 15.31
C GLN A 208 1.29 -1.73 16.09
N ALA A 209 1.90 -0.58 15.80
CA ALA A 209 1.45 0.70 16.35
C ALA A 209 -0.03 0.99 16.01
N GLY A 210 -0.50 0.51 14.85
CA GLY A 210 -1.90 0.57 14.45
C GLY A 210 -2.82 -0.33 15.29
N PHE A 211 -2.33 -1.47 15.79
CA PHE A 211 -3.07 -2.32 16.73
C PHE A 211 -3.20 -1.64 18.10
N ALA A 212 -2.11 -1.06 18.61
CA ALA A 212 -2.15 -0.29 19.86
C ALA A 212 -3.08 0.93 19.76
N TRP A 213 -3.13 1.59 18.59
CA TRP A 213 -4.08 2.67 18.34
C TRP A 213 -5.53 2.18 18.30
N TYR A 214 -5.78 1.01 17.71
CA TYR A 214 -7.10 0.37 17.74
C TYR A 214 -7.55 0.03 19.17
N ASP A 215 -6.65 -0.53 19.98
CA ASP A 215 -6.92 -0.84 21.38
C ASP A 215 -7.31 0.42 22.17
N ALA A 216 -6.60 1.54 21.96
CA ALA A 216 -6.92 2.83 22.57
C ALA A 216 -8.30 3.38 22.14
N HIS A 217 -8.69 3.16 20.88
CA HIS A 217 -10.01 3.55 20.39
C HIS A 217 -11.12 2.67 20.99
N ALA A 218 -10.88 1.36 21.08
CA ALA A 218 -11.83 0.39 21.61
C ALA A 218 -12.04 0.53 23.13
N THR A 219 -11.05 1.04 23.87
CA THR A 219 -11.18 1.36 25.30
C THR A 219 -11.90 2.69 25.54
N ALA A 220 -11.73 3.68 24.66
CA ALA A 220 -12.40 4.98 24.78
C ALA A 220 -13.90 4.95 24.43
N GLY A 221 -14.33 4.07 23.51
CA GLY A 221 -15.71 4.01 23.01
C GLY A 221 -16.58 2.85 23.50
N GLY A 222 -16.05 1.92 24.31
CA GLY A 222 -16.80 0.76 24.81
C GLY A 222 -17.39 0.99 26.21
N PRO A 223 -18.53 0.35 26.57
CA PRO A 223 -18.93 0.27 27.97
C PRO A 223 -17.80 -0.38 28.78
N ARG A 224 -17.47 0.21 29.95
CA ARG A 224 -16.39 -0.19 30.87
C ARG A 224 -16.44 -1.65 31.40
N GLY A 225 -17.25 -2.53 30.81
CA GLY A 225 -17.40 -3.93 31.21
C GLY A 225 -17.81 -4.92 30.11
N GLY A 226 -17.69 -4.56 28.82
CA GLY A 226 -18.14 -5.40 27.70
C GLY A 226 -17.06 -6.25 27.01
N GLY A 227 -15.83 -6.26 27.52
CA GLY A 227 -14.82 -7.21 27.07
C GLY A 227 -15.15 -8.59 27.64
N ALA A 228 -15.17 -9.64 26.82
CA ALA A 228 -15.13 -10.99 27.34
C ALA A 228 -14.03 -11.07 28.40
N ALA A 229 -14.35 -11.56 29.60
CA ALA A 229 -13.40 -11.70 30.69
C ALA A 229 -12.12 -12.39 30.17
N GLY A 230 -11.01 -11.64 30.09
CA GLY A 230 -9.72 -12.11 29.58
C GLY A 230 -9.12 -11.40 28.34
N ASP A 231 -9.75 -10.37 27.76
CA ASP A 231 -9.14 -9.62 26.64
C ASP A 231 -8.13 -8.57 27.13
N THR A 232 -6.85 -8.94 27.24
CA THR A 232 -5.75 -8.02 27.56
C THR A 232 -5.50 -7.07 26.39
N ARG A 233 -5.78 -5.78 26.59
CA ARG A 233 -5.55 -4.71 25.61
C ARG A 233 -4.36 -3.86 26.03
N HIS A 234 -3.59 -3.42 25.04
CA HIS A 234 -2.38 -2.60 25.25
C HIS A 234 -2.53 -1.28 24.49
N PRO A 235 -3.33 -0.33 25.02
CA PRO A 235 -3.66 0.90 24.32
C PRO A 235 -2.44 1.82 24.21
N LEU A 236 -2.29 2.45 23.05
CA LEU A 236 -1.33 3.54 22.86
C LEU A 236 -1.76 4.77 23.69
N PRO A 237 -0.83 5.51 24.32
CA PRO A 237 -1.17 6.79 24.94
C PRO A 237 -1.59 7.80 23.86
N THR A 238 -2.88 8.12 23.80
CA THR A 238 -3.45 9.08 22.81
C THR A 238 -3.67 10.47 23.38
N SER A 239 -3.09 10.79 24.54
CA SER A 239 -3.20 12.13 25.13
C SER A 239 -2.46 13.16 24.28
N ARG A 240 -2.89 14.42 24.32
CA ARG A 240 -2.22 15.51 23.58
C ARG A 240 -0.72 15.63 23.95
N PRO A 241 -0.30 15.54 25.22
CA PRO A 241 1.13 15.52 25.56
C PRO A 241 1.89 14.33 24.95
N ALA A 242 1.30 13.14 24.95
CA ALA A 242 1.92 11.97 24.33
C ALA A 242 2.06 12.13 22.81
N ALA A 243 1.05 12.70 22.15
CA ALA A 243 1.09 12.98 20.72
C ALA A 243 2.16 14.03 20.36
N VAL A 244 2.30 15.09 21.18
CA VAL A 244 3.40 16.07 21.04
C VAL A 244 4.77 15.40 21.28
N ALA A 245 4.89 14.55 22.29
CA ALA A 245 6.14 13.82 22.57
C ALA A 245 6.53 12.89 21.42
N LEU A 246 5.58 12.17 20.82
CA LEU A 246 5.82 11.34 19.63
C LEU A 246 6.24 12.19 18.42
N LEU A 247 5.56 13.32 18.20
CA LEU A 247 5.90 14.24 17.11
C LEU A 247 7.30 14.83 17.28
N ALA A 248 7.57 15.46 18.42
CA ALA A 248 8.83 16.13 18.71
C ALA A 248 9.99 15.13 18.82
N GLY A 249 9.78 14.00 19.51
CA GLY A 249 10.78 12.94 19.66
C GLY A 249 11.10 12.26 18.33
N GLY A 250 10.07 11.95 17.51
CA GLY A 250 10.25 11.38 16.18
C GLY A 250 10.99 12.34 15.23
N LEU A 251 10.62 13.63 15.22
CA LEU A 251 11.31 14.64 14.41
C LEU A 251 12.74 14.90 14.90
N GLY A 252 12.96 14.96 16.21
CA GLY A 252 14.29 15.14 16.80
C GLY A 252 15.22 13.96 16.45
N ALA A 253 14.72 12.72 16.59
CA ALA A 253 15.46 11.53 16.20
C ALA A 253 15.72 11.50 14.68
N LEU A 254 14.74 11.84 13.85
CA LEU A 254 14.91 11.92 12.40
C LEU A 254 15.96 12.95 12.00
N LEU A 255 15.92 14.14 12.59
CA LEU A 255 16.92 15.19 12.36
C LEU A 255 18.31 14.71 12.76
N LEU A 256 18.46 14.08 13.92
CA LEU A 256 19.75 13.53 14.36
C LEU A 256 20.27 12.46 13.39
N LEU A 257 19.44 11.48 13.04
CA LEU A 257 19.80 10.36 12.16
C LEU A 257 20.13 10.77 10.73
N THR A 258 19.62 11.91 10.26
CA THR A 258 19.84 12.42 8.90
C THR A 258 20.89 13.51 8.80
N ALA A 259 21.04 14.36 9.83
CA ALA A 259 22.00 15.46 9.85
C ALA A 259 23.37 15.04 10.37
N VAL A 260 23.42 14.22 11.43
CA VAL A 260 24.67 13.61 11.93
C VAL A 260 24.99 12.33 11.17
N GLY A 261 23.97 11.72 10.54
CA GLY A 261 24.07 10.48 9.80
C GLY A 261 23.75 9.25 10.66
N PRO A 262 23.85 8.03 10.11
CA PRO A 262 24.39 7.68 8.78
C PRO A 262 23.35 7.64 7.66
N TYR A 263 22.12 8.12 7.89
CA TYR A 263 21.02 7.97 6.93
C TYR A 263 20.89 9.19 6.02
N PRO A 264 20.51 9.01 4.75
CA PRO A 264 20.27 10.14 3.86
C PRO A 264 19.01 10.89 4.27
N VAL A 265 18.97 12.18 3.94
CA VAL A 265 17.82 13.05 4.21
C VAL A 265 16.59 12.60 3.42
N ALA A 266 16.77 12.10 2.19
CA ALA A 266 15.67 11.62 1.38
C ALA A 266 15.03 10.35 1.97
N MET A 267 13.72 10.39 2.18
CA MET A 267 12.92 9.25 2.67
C MET A 267 12.32 8.42 1.53
N LEU A 268 12.51 8.87 0.29
CA LEU A 268 12.15 8.17 -0.94
C LEU A 268 13.42 7.75 -1.67
N HIS A 269 13.29 6.75 -2.56
CA HIS A 269 14.40 6.29 -3.38
C HIS A 269 14.92 7.41 -4.28
N VAL A 270 16.20 7.73 -4.14
CA VAL A 270 16.94 8.62 -5.04
C VAL A 270 18.09 7.82 -5.67
N PRO A 271 18.17 7.73 -7.01
CA PRO A 271 19.27 7.04 -7.66
C PRO A 271 20.62 7.64 -7.25
N GLY A 272 21.57 6.78 -6.86
CA GLY A 272 22.93 7.21 -6.47
C GLY A 272 23.13 7.45 -4.97
N GLU A 273 22.06 7.46 -4.16
CA GLU A 273 22.19 7.51 -2.70
C GLU A 273 22.73 6.20 -2.11
N ARG A 274 23.55 6.31 -1.05
CA ARG A 274 24.22 5.16 -0.43
C ARG A 274 23.24 4.19 0.22
N LEU A 275 22.13 4.70 0.75
CA LEU A 275 21.12 3.92 1.44
C LEU A 275 19.72 4.34 1.00
N ASP A 276 18.82 3.37 0.82
CA ASP A 276 17.40 3.62 0.68
C ASP A 276 16.71 3.46 2.04
N ASN A 277 16.08 4.52 2.55
CA ASN A 277 15.36 4.50 3.83
C ASN A 277 14.06 3.69 3.78
N ALA A 278 13.51 3.41 2.59
CA ALA A 278 12.24 2.71 2.41
C ALA A 278 12.42 1.22 2.04
N SER A 279 13.62 0.80 1.63
CA SER A 279 13.88 -0.54 1.08
C SER A 279 15.26 -1.07 1.48
N PRO A 280 15.40 -1.70 2.67
CA PRO A 280 14.39 -1.88 3.73
C PRO A 280 14.11 -0.62 4.58
N PRO A 281 12.98 -0.57 5.32
CA PRO A 281 12.70 0.48 6.30
C PRO A 281 13.85 0.66 7.28
N SER A 282 14.43 1.86 7.30
CA SER A 282 15.51 2.21 8.23
C SER A 282 14.99 2.73 9.57
N LEU A 283 15.87 2.86 10.55
CA LEU A 283 15.59 3.58 11.80
C LEU A 283 15.17 5.03 11.55
N ALA A 284 15.72 5.70 10.53
CA ALA A 284 15.28 7.03 10.14
C ALA A 284 13.82 7.02 9.66
N LEU A 285 13.41 6.01 8.88
CA LEU A 285 12.01 5.86 8.48
C LEU A 285 11.09 5.58 9.68
N LEU A 286 11.54 4.80 10.67
CA LEU A 286 10.76 4.55 11.89
C LEU A 286 10.66 5.80 12.79
N ALA A 287 11.69 6.65 12.81
CA ALA A 287 11.63 7.95 13.46
C ALA A 287 10.59 8.86 12.76
N LEU A 288 10.59 8.90 11.43
CA LEU A 288 9.56 9.59 10.64
C LEU A 288 8.16 9.02 10.92
N ALA A 289 8.00 7.70 10.96
CA ALA A 289 6.73 7.04 11.26
C ALA A 289 6.20 7.44 12.65
N THR A 290 7.11 7.57 13.62
CA THR A 290 6.79 8.03 14.99
C THR A 290 6.33 9.48 14.99
N ALA A 291 7.02 10.35 14.25
CA ALA A 291 6.61 11.74 14.07
C ALA A 291 5.22 11.85 13.42
N GLN A 292 5.01 11.09 12.33
CA GLN A 292 3.73 11.03 11.62
C GLN A 292 2.61 10.49 12.51
N LEU A 293 2.87 9.49 13.36
CA LEU A 293 1.91 9.01 14.35
C LEU A 293 1.51 10.12 15.34
N GLY A 294 2.47 10.87 15.87
CA GLY A 294 2.20 12.03 16.73
C GLY A 294 1.33 13.08 16.02
N LEU A 295 1.66 13.41 14.77
CA LEU A 295 0.87 14.33 13.94
C LEU A 295 -0.56 13.80 13.70
N VAL A 296 -0.70 12.51 13.37
CA VAL A 296 -2.00 11.84 13.18
C VAL A 296 -2.85 11.92 14.45
N LEU A 297 -2.26 11.73 15.63
CA LEU A 297 -3.00 11.84 16.89
C LEU A 297 -3.42 13.29 17.18
N LEU A 298 -2.57 14.29 16.90
CA LEU A 298 -2.89 15.71 17.09
C LEU A 298 -3.98 16.22 16.14
N LEU A 299 -4.00 15.73 14.89
CA LEU A 299 -4.95 16.14 13.87
C LEU A 299 -6.30 15.41 13.95
N ARG A 300 -6.43 14.42 14.84
CA ARG A 300 -7.63 13.58 14.94
C ARG A 300 -8.89 14.39 15.22
N ASP A 301 -8.95 15.12 16.33
CA ASP A 301 -10.13 15.88 16.73
C ASP A 301 -10.57 16.96 15.71
N PRO A 302 -9.66 17.81 15.16
CA PRO A 302 -10.07 18.75 14.11
C PRO A 302 -10.54 18.05 12.83
N ALA A 303 -9.88 16.96 12.42
CA ALA A 303 -10.30 16.20 11.24
C ALA A 303 -11.67 15.52 11.44
N GLU A 304 -11.91 14.91 12.59
CA GLU A 304 -13.21 14.31 12.92
C GLU A 304 -14.33 15.37 12.92
N ARG A 305 -14.09 16.57 13.49
CA ARG A 305 -15.04 17.69 13.42
C ARG A 305 -15.34 18.12 11.99
N TRP A 306 -14.32 18.19 11.13
CA TRP A 306 -14.49 18.51 9.71
C TRP A 306 -15.28 17.43 8.97
N LEU A 307 -15.02 16.15 9.25
CA LEU A 307 -15.70 14.99 8.66
C LEU A 307 -17.13 14.77 9.17
N ARG A 308 -17.61 15.53 10.18
CA ARG A 308 -19.04 15.58 10.52
C ARG A 308 -19.86 16.27 9.43
N ARG A 309 -19.24 17.16 8.64
CA ARG A 309 -19.89 17.83 7.50
C ARG A 309 -20.13 16.83 6.35
N PRO A 310 -21.31 16.85 5.70
CA PRO A 310 -21.66 15.86 4.67
C PRO A 310 -20.77 15.96 3.42
N GLY A 311 -20.35 17.16 3.02
CA GLY A 311 -19.51 17.35 1.83
C GLY A 311 -18.14 16.65 1.92
N PRO A 312 -17.28 17.02 2.89
CA PRO A 312 -15.99 16.35 3.11
C PRO A 312 -16.09 14.83 3.24
N TRP A 313 -17.09 14.35 3.99
CA TRP A 313 -17.29 12.92 4.17
C TRP A 313 -17.68 12.19 2.87
N GLN A 314 -18.52 12.80 2.04
CA GLN A 314 -18.87 12.26 0.72
C GLN A 314 -17.64 12.18 -0.20
N ALA A 315 -16.75 13.19 -0.17
CA ALA A 315 -15.51 13.17 -0.93
C ALA A 315 -14.60 12.00 -0.49
N VAL A 316 -14.42 11.80 0.82
CA VAL A 316 -13.64 10.68 1.37
C VAL A 316 -14.22 9.33 0.93
N ILE A 317 -15.55 9.15 0.98
CA ILE A 317 -16.21 7.93 0.50
C ILE A 317 -15.98 7.74 -1.00
N ALA A 318 -16.13 8.81 -1.79
CA ALA A 318 -15.96 8.75 -3.25
C ALA A 318 -14.54 8.30 -3.61
N VAL A 319 -13.51 8.92 -3.02
CA VAL A 319 -12.11 8.51 -3.21
C VAL A 319 -11.89 7.07 -2.76
N ASN A 320 -12.32 6.71 -1.54
CA ASN A 320 -12.16 5.36 -1.02
C ASN A 320 -12.89 4.28 -1.85
N SER A 321 -13.91 4.64 -2.63
CA SER A 321 -14.63 3.70 -3.49
C SER A 321 -13.83 3.25 -4.72
N VAL A 322 -12.88 4.07 -5.18
CA VAL A 322 -12.02 3.83 -6.35
C VAL A 322 -10.53 3.84 -6.01
N VAL A 323 -10.19 3.92 -4.72
CA VAL A 323 -8.82 4.14 -4.24
C VAL A 323 -7.83 3.10 -4.75
N LEU A 324 -8.23 1.83 -4.79
CA LEU A 324 -7.38 0.75 -5.27
C LEU A 324 -7.19 0.81 -6.79
N THR A 325 -8.24 1.18 -7.54
CA THR A 325 -8.16 1.40 -8.99
C THR A 325 -7.24 2.58 -9.31
N VAL A 326 -7.45 3.72 -8.65
CA VAL A 326 -6.57 4.90 -8.75
C VAL A 326 -5.12 4.52 -8.47
N PHE A 327 -4.88 3.82 -7.37
CA PHE A 327 -3.55 3.35 -7.00
C PHE A 327 -2.93 2.41 -8.05
N LEU A 328 -3.67 1.47 -8.61
CA LEU A 328 -3.11 0.50 -9.56
C LEU A 328 -2.86 1.11 -10.96
N TRP A 329 -3.72 2.02 -11.40
CA TRP A 329 -3.73 2.48 -12.79
C TRP A 329 -3.02 3.83 -13.01
N HIS A 330 -2.65 4.57 -11.96
CA HIS A 330 -2.08 5.93 -12.11
C HIS A 330 -0.77 5.99 -12.92
N LEU A 331 0.13 5.02 -12.80
CA LEU A 331 1.33 4.99 -13.66
C LEU A 331 1.04 4.47 -15.07
N THR A 332 0.02 3.62 -15.23
CA THR A 332 -0.46 3.27 -16.57
C THR A 332 -1.06 4.49 -17.27
N ALA A 333 -1.78 5.35 -16.54
CA ALA A 333 -2.25 6.64 -17.07
C ALA A 333 -1.07 7.53 -17.52
N ALA A 334 0.02 7.55 -16.74
CA ALA A 334 1.24 8.26 -17.12
C ALA A 334 1.87 7.70 -18.40
N LEU A 335 1.95 6.38 -18.54
CA LEU A 335 2.46 5.74 -19.76
C LEU A 335 1.61 6.06 -20.99
N LEU A 336 0.28 6.02 -20.87
CA LEU A 336 -0.63 6.35 -21.95
C LEU A 336 -0.49 7.82 -22.37
N LEU A 337 -0.39 8.74 -21.40
CA LEU A 337 -0.18 10.16 -21.68
C LEU A 337 1.17 10.42 -22.34
N VAL A 338 2.25 9.82 -21.83
CA VAL A 338 3.59 9.94 -22.42
C VAL A 338 3.61 9.41 -23.84
N GLY A 339 3.00 8.25 -24.10
CA GLY A 339 2.89 7.69 -25.44
C GLY A 339 2.10 8.61 -26.39
N ALA A 340 1.01 9.22 -25.91
CA ALA A 340 0.23 10.17 -26.70
C ALA A 340 1.02 11.46 -27.02
N LEU A 341 1.73 12.02 -26.03
CA LEU A 341 2.55 13.22 -26.23
C LEU A 341 3.74 12.95 -27.17
N ASP A 342 4.35 11.77 -27.09
CA ASP A 342 5.42 11.35 -28.01
C ASP A 342 4.91 11.25 -29.45
N ALA A 343 3.75 10.61 -29.65
CA ALA A 343 3.13 10.48 -30.97
C ALA A 343 2.76 11.84 -31.59
N LEU A 344 2.45 12.84 -30.77
CA LEU A 344 2.16 14.22 -31.20
C LEU A 344 3.42 15.08 -31.36
N GLY A 345 4.62 14.55 -31.08
CA GLY A 345 5.88 15.30 -31.16
C GLY A 345 6.03 16.36 -30.07
N LEU A 346 5.29 16.26 -28.95
CA LEU A 346 5.26 17.25 -27.87
C LEU A 346 6.30 16.97 -26.75
N LEU A 347 7.21 16.02 -26.97
CA LEU A 347 8.33 15.68 -26.06
C LEU A 347 9.68 16.11 -26.66
N PRO A 348 10.64 16.59 -25.86
CA PRO A 348 10.72 16.48 -24.39
C PRO A 348 9.98 17.56 -23.61
N THR A 349 9.66 17.27 -22.34
CA THR A 349 9.15 18.29 -21.41
C THR A 349 10.28 19.22 -20.93
N PRO A 350 9.96 20.42 -20.39
CA PRO A 350 11.00 21.33 -19.89
C PRO A 350 11.93 20.68 -18.87
N ALA A 351 13.19 21.12 -18.82
CA ALA A 351 14.20 20.54 -17.93
C ALA A 351 13.81 20.68 -16.45
N ALA A 352 14.00 19.60 -15.67
CA ALA A 352 13.69 19.58 -14.25
C ALA A 352 14.41 20.71 -13.49
N GLY A 353 13.74 21.29 -12.49
CA GLY A 353 14.27 22.42 -11.71
C GLY A 353 14.12 23.80 -12.33
N THR A 354 13.67 23.91 -13.59
CA THR A 354 13.36 25.21 -14.20
C THR A 354 11.98 25.72 -13.79
N ALA A 355 11.77 27.04 -13.83
CA ALA A 355 10.45 27.64 -13.63
C ALA A 355 9.41 27.13 -14.65
N ALA A 356 9.86 26.88 -15.89
CA ALA A 356 9.03 26.29 -16.95
C ALA A 356 8.57 24.86 -16.59
N TRP A 357 9.43 24.03 -16.00
CA TRP A 357 9.05 22.70 -15.54
C TRP A 357 8.06 22.74 -14.37
N LEU A 358 8.25 23.67 -13.42
CA LEU A 358 7.28 23.92 -12.34
C LEU A 358 5.92 24.33 -12.90
N ALA A 359 5.88 25.29 -13.83
CA ALA A 359 4.65 25.71 -14.49
C ALA A 359 3.98 24.55 -15.25
N TRP A 360 4.78 23.69 -15.90
CA TRP A 360 4.31 22.51 -16.61
C TRP A 360 3.68 21.44 -15.71
N ARG A 361 3.97 21.41 -14.39
CA ARG A 361 3.36 20.44 -13.47
C ARG A 361 1.83 20.60 -13.39
N VAL A 362 1.29 21.81 -13.51
CA VAL A 362 -0.16 22.05 -13.46
C VAL A 362 -0.89 21.36 -14.63
N PRO A 363 -0.59 21.67 -15.92
CA PRO A 363 -1.23 20.99 -17.04
C PRO A 363 -0.90 19.49 -17.05
N TRP A 364 0.32 19.09 -16.68
CA TRP A 364 0.70 17.69 -16.55
C TRP A 364 -0.20 16.91 -15.58
N LEU A 365 -0.40 17.41 -14.36
CA LEU A 365 -1.27 16.77 -13.36
C LEU A 365 -2.74 16.73 -13.81
N LEU A 366 -3.22 17.77 -14.48
CA LEU A 366 -4.58 17.82 -15.00
C LEU A 366 -4.80 16.78 -16.11
N LEU A 367 -3.89 16.69 -17.07
CA LEU A 367 -3.95 15.70 -18.16
C LEU A 367 -3.93 14.27 -17.60
N LEU A 368 -3.05 14.00 -16.63
CA LEU A 368 -2.99 12.69 -15.96
C LEU A 368 -4.27 12.38 -15.18
N ALA A 369 -4.85 13.37 -14.50
CA ALA A 369 -6.12 13.21 -13.80
C ALA A 369 -7.25 12.87 -14.78
N VAL A 370 -7.28 13.49 -15.96
CA VAL A 370 -8.26 13.19 -17.02
C VAL A 370 -8.09 11.77 -17.54
N VAL A 371 -6.87 11.36 -17.90
CA VAL A 371 -6.59 9.99 -18.38
C VAL A 371 -6.96 8.96 -17.31
N LEU A 372 -6.57 9.20 -16.07
CA LEU A 372 -6.89 8.32 -14.96
C LEU A 372 -8.40 8.24 -14.70
N ALA A 373 -9.12 9.37 -14.76
CA ALA A 373 -10.56 9.39 -14.64
C ALA A 373 -11.24 8.56 -15.74
N GLY A 374 -10.73 8.64 -16.98
CA GLY A 374 -11.15 7.77 -18.09
C GLY A 374 -10.94 6.29 -17.80
N LEU A 375 -9.75 5.90 -17.34
CA LEU A 375 -9.45 4.51 -16.95
C LEU A 375 -10.37 4.02 -15.82
N VAL A 376 -10.58 4.84 -14.78
CA VAL A 376 -11.47 4.52 -13.66
C VAL A 376 -12.92 4.40 -14.13
N ALA A 377 -13.37 5.21 -15.10
CA ALA A 377 -14.72 5.11 -15.66
C ALA A 377 -14.92 3.81 -16.46
N VAL A 378 -13.88 3.31 -17.14
CA VAL A 378 -13.92 2.05 -17.90
C VAL A 378 -13.83 0.84 -16.96
N VAL A 379 -12.87 0.85 -16.04
CA VAL A 379 -12.56 -0.30 -15.16
C VAL A 379 -13.49 -0.38 -13.95
N GLY A 380 -13.89 0.76 -13.39
CA GLY A 380 -14.70 0.87 -12.18
C GLY A 380 -16.03 0.10 -12.24
N PRO A 381 -16.82 0.14 -13.33
CA PRO A 381 -18.03 -0.66 -13.47
C PRO A 381 -17.76 -2.17 -13.44
N VAL A 382 -16.65 -2.64 -14.00
CA VAL A 382 -16.26 -4.06 -14.03
C VAL A 382 -15.89 -4.53 -12.64
N GLU A 383 -15.06 -3.75 -11.92
CA GLU A 383 -14.68 -4.04 -10.54
C GLU A 383 -15.89 -3.97 -9.58
N ALA A 384 -16.78 -3.00 -9.76
CA ALA A 384 -17.99 -2.83 -8.95
C ALA A 384 -19.02 -3.95 -9.19
N ARG A 385 -19.20 -4.41 -10.44
CA ARG A 385 -20.07 -5.55 -10.77
C ARG A 385 -19.50 -6.86 -10.22
N ALA A 386 -18.19 -7.07 -10.33
CA ALA A 386 -17.50 -8.21 -9.73
C ALA A 386 -17.64 -8.22 -8.20
N GLY A 387 -17.54 -7.06 -7.54
CA GLY A 387 -17.73 -6.93 -6.09
C GLY A 387 -19.17 -7.18 -5.62
N ARG A 388 -20.18 -6.73 -6.38
CA ARG A 388 -21.61 -6.91 -6.04
C ARG A 388 -22.07 -8.36 -6.15
N ARG A 389 -21.72 -9.05 -7.25
CA ARG A 389 -22.04 -10.48 -7.44
C ARG A 389 -21.44 -11.36 -6.34
N ARG A 390 -20.26 -10.97 -5.82
CA ARG A 390 -19.57 -11.67 -4.72
C ARG A 390 -20.25 -11.47 -3.37
N ARG A 391 -20.67 -10.25 -3.00
CA ARG A 391 -21.38 -10.00 -1.74
C ARG A 391 -22.71 -10.74 -1.65
N ALA A 392 -23.42 -10.88 -2.78
CA ALA A 392 -24.65 -11.69 -2.85
C ALA A 392 -24.38 -13.18 -2.60
N GLY A 393 -23.28 -13.72 -3.16
CA GLY A 393 -22.86 -15.11 -2.94
C GLY A 393 -22.34 -15.40 -1.52
N GLU A 394 -21.68 -14.43 -0.87
CA GLU A 394 -21.22 -14.54 0.52
C GLU A 394 -22.38 -14.51 1.53
N GLY A 395 -23.42 -13.71 1.28
CA GLY A 395 -24.64 -13.67 2.10
C GLY A 395 -25.40 -14.99 2.11
N ALA A 396 -25.47 -15.69 0.97
CA ALA A 396 -26.10 -17.00 0.85
C ALA A 396 -25.29 -18.12 1.53
N ARG A 397 -23.95 -18.01 1.56
CA ARG A 397 -23.05 -19.06 2.12
C ARG A 397 -22.81 -18.97 3.63
N ARG A 398 -23.06 -17.81 4.26
CA ARG A 398 -22.98 -17.64 5.72
C ARG A 398 -23.99 -18.49 6.52
N ARG A 399 -24.94 -19.16 5.86
CA ARG A 399 -25.95 -20.02 6.48
C ARG A 399 -25.56 -21.50 6.60
N ARG A 400 -24.37 -21.93 6.15
CA ARG A 400 -23.94 -23.34 6.30
C ARG A 400 -22.83 -23.50 7.33
N PRO A 401 -22.98 -24.36 8.35
CA PRO A 401 -21.89 -24.70 9.27
C PRO A 401 -20.74 -25.36 8.49
N ALA A 402 -19.50 -24.98 8.79
CA ALA A 402 -18.32 -25.59 8.19
C ALA A 402 -17.92 -26.84 8.97
N GLU A 403 -18.10 -28.01 8.36
CA GLU A 403 -17.67 -29.32 8.87
C GLU A 403 -16.18 -29.36 9.23
N GLY A 404 -15.87 -30.02 10.35
CA GLY A 404 -14.65 -29.86 11.14
C GLY A 404 -13.36 -30.50 10.60
N GLY A 405 -13.40 -31.30 9.53
CA GLY A 405 -12.25 -32.15 9.15
C GLY A 405 -11.14 -31.53 8.29
N ARG A 406 -11.40 -30.42 7.56
CA ARG A 406 -10.49 -29.88 6.51
C ARG A 406 -9.81 -28.54 6.86
N ARG A 407 -9.84 -28.11 8.13
CA ARG A 407 -9.38 -26.76 8.56
C ARG A 407 -7.87 -26.49 8.38
N PRO A 408 -6.93 -27.38 8.80
CA PRO A 408 -5.50 -27.08 8.69
C PRO A 408 -5.00 -27.11 7.23
N ALA A 409 -5.46 -28.07 6.41
CA ALA A 409 -5.13 -28.14 4.99
C ALA A 409 -5.60 -26.88 4.24
N ARG A 410 -6.82 -26.40 4.52
CA ARG A 410 -7.34 -25.17 3.93
C ARG A 410 -6.52 -23.94 4.34
N ALA A 411 -6.11 -23.85 5.60
CA ALA A 411 -5.24 -22.77 6.07
C ALA A 411 -3.87 -22.80 5.36
N GLY A 412 -3.26 -23.97 5.24
CA GLY A 412 -2.01 -24.16 4.50
C GLY A 412 -2.10 -23.71 3.04
N LEU A 413 -3.18 -24.07 2.34
CA LEU A 413 -3.42 -23.64 0.95
C LEU A 413 -3.65 -22.12 0.83
N VAL A 414 -4.30 -21.49 1.81
CA VAL A 414 -4.44 -20.02 1.83
C VAL A 414 -3.08 -19.35 2.00
N VAL A 415 -2.25 -19.85 2.93
CA VAL A 415 -0.89 -19.34 3.15
C VAL A 415 -0.05 -19.54 1.89
N ALA A 416 -0.09 -20.72 1.26
CA ALA A 416 0.61 -20.99 0.00
C ALA A 416 0.15 -20.04 -1.13
N GLY A 417 -1.16 -19.76 -1.22
CA GLY A 417 -1.71 -18.81 -2.18
C GLY A 417 -1.21 -17.37 -1.96
N TYR A 418 -1.13 -16.91 -0.72
CA TYR A 418 -0.52 -15.62 -0.38
C TYR A 418 0.98 -15.62 -0.71
N ALA A 419 1.71 -16.67 -0.33
CA ALA A 419 3.14 -16.79 -0.58
C ALA A 419 3.46 -16.74 -2.08
N ALA A 420 2.70 -17.44 -2.92
CA ALA A 420 2.88 -17.43 -4.37
C ALA A 420 2.58 -16.05 -4.99
N VAL A 421 1.53 -15.34 -4.54
CA VAL A 421 1.25 -13.96 -4.96
C VAL A 421 2.36 -13.00 -4.55
N ILE A 422 2.84 -13.10 -3.30
CA ILE A 422 3.92 -12.28 -2.76
C ILE A 422 5.22 -12.55 -3.52
N ALA A 423 5.55 -13.82 -3.77
CA ALA A 423 6.74 -14.23 -4.53
C ALA A 423 6.68 -13.70 -5.97
N GLY A 424 5.54 -13.82 -6.65
CA GLY A 424 5.38 -13.28 -8.00
C GLY A 424 5.61 -11.76 -8.07
N LEU A 425 5.04 -11.00 -7.13
CA LEU A 425 5.27 -9.55 -7.05
C LEU A 425 6.71 -9.20 -6.68
N LEU A 426 7.33 -9.95 -5.77
CA LEU A 426 8.71 -9.74 -5.35
C LEU A 426 9.68 -10.01 -6.50
N VAL A 427 9.54 -11.14 -7.21
CA VAL A 427 10.35 -11.46 -8.39
C VAL A 427 10.20 -10.39 -9.46
N ASN A 428 8.99 -9.86 -9.70
CA ASN A 428 8.81 -8.73 -10.62
C ASN A 428 9.56 -7.47 -10.15
N THR A 429 9.57 -7.21 -8.85
CA THR A 429 10.19 -6.02 -8.25
C THR A 429 11.71 -6.07 -8.35
N VAL A 430 12.31 -7.22 -8.05
CA VAL A 430 13.78 -7.38 -8.04
C VAL A 430 14.36 -7.63 -9.43
N ALA A 431 13.55 -8.10 -10.38
CA ALA A 431 14.01 -8.36 -11.74
C ALA A 431 14.42 -7.06 -12.46
N PRO A 432 15.59 -7.01 -13.11
CA PRO A 432 16.10 -5.79 -13.73
C PRO A 432 15.13 -5.14 -14.72
N LYS A 433 15.16 -3.80 -14.78
CA LYS A 433 14.32 -2.99 -15.68
C LYS A 433 14.60 -3.24 -17.18
N ALA A 434 15.76 -3.81 -17.52
CA ALA A 434 16.18 -4.12 -18.88
C ALA A 434 16.24 -5.63 -19.17
N ALA A 435 15.77 -6.47 -18.25
CA ALA A 435 15.75 -7.92 -18.46
C ALA A 435 14.86 -8.31 -19.66
N PRO A 436 15.26 -9.28 -20.49
CA PRO A 436 14.43 -9.77 -21.58
C PRO A 436 13.15 -10.38 -21.01
N ALA A 437 12.01 -9.78 -21.38
CA ALA A 437 10.69 -10.21 -20.96
C ALA A 437 9.67 -9.85 -22.06
N PRO A 438 9.24 -10.81 -22.91
CA PRO A 438 8.34 -10.53 -24.03
C PRO A 438 6.96 -10.03 -23.57
N LEU A 439 6.52 -10.43 -22.38
CA LEU A 439 5.29 -9.95 -21.74
C LEU A 439 5.53 -8.78 -20.77
N GLY A 440 6.74 -8.20 -20.74
CA GLY A 440 7.16 -7.12 -19.85
C GLY A 440 7.26 -7.50 -18.36
N LEU A 441 6.81 -8.70 -17.99
CA LEU A 441 6.94 -9.31 -16.67
C LEU A 441 7.82 -10.56 -16.79
N PRO A 442 8.67 -10.88 -15.80
CA PRO A 442 9.37 -12.15 -15.78
C PRO A 442 8.37 -13.30 -15.81
N ALA A 443 8.54 -14.26 -16.72
CA ALA A 443 7.67 -15.43 -16.82
C ALA A 443 7.44 -16.15 -15.47
N PRO A 444 8.48 -16.46 -14.67
CA PRO A 444 8.26 -17.10 -13.37
C PRO A 444 7.46 -16.22 -12.39
N ALA A 445 7.63 -14.89 -12.45
CA ALA A 445 6.86 -13.96 -11.62
C ALA A 445 5.36 -14.00 -11.96
N LEU A 446 5.03 -13.96 -13.25
CA LEU A 446 3.66 -13.99 -13.73
C LEU A 446 2.98 -15.32 -13.41
N VAL A 447 3.67 -16.44 -13.65
CA VAL A 447 3.16 -17.79 -13.35
C VAL A 447 2.90 -17.97 -11.86
N ALA A 448 3.88 -17.64 -11.00
CA ALA A 448 3.72 -17.76 -9.55
C ALA A 448 2.55 -16.90 -9.05
N TYR A 449 2.44 -15.66 -9.53
CA TYR A 449 1.35 -14.76 -9.18
C TYR A 449 -0.02 -15.32 -9.59
N LEU A 450 -0.17 -15.76 -10.85
CA LEU A 450 -1.43 -16.27 -11.38
C LEU A 450 -1.84 -17.59 -10.72
N ALA A 451 -0.88 -18.47 -10.42
CA ALA A 451 -1.13 -19.70 -9.67
C ALA A 451 -1.66 -19.40 -8.26
N GLY A 452 -1.01 -18.49 -7.54
CA GLY A 452 -1.46 -18.05 -6.21
C GLY A 452 -2.84 -17.38 -6.23
N ALA A 453 -3.07 -16.49 -7.20
CA ALA A 453 -4.35 -15.82 -7.40
C ALA A 453 -5.48 -16.81 -7.75
N GLY A 454 -5.17 -17.79 -8.60
CA GLY A 454 -6.05 -18.90 -8.99
C GLY A 454 -6.41 -19.78 -7.80
N LEU A 455 -5.43 -20.19 -7.00
CA LEU A 455 -5.62 -20.97 -5.77
C LEU A 455 -6.53 -20.23 -4.78
N LEU A 456 -6.22 -18.96 -4.49
CA LEU A 456 -7.05 -18.13 -3.60
C LEU A 456 -8.46 -17.92 -4.17
N ARG A 457 -8.64 -17.91 -5.50
CA ARG A 457 -9.96 -17.86 -6.14
C ARG A 457 -10.71 -19.19 -5.99
N GLY A 458 -10.06 -20.33 -6.20
CA GLY A 458 -10.64 -21.67 -6.04
C GLY A 458 -11.10 -21.95 -4.60
N LEU A 459 -10.28 -21.58 -3.61
CA LEU A 459 -10.61 -21.72 -2.19
C LEU A 459 -11.80 -20.85 -1.73
N ARG A 460 -12.10 -19.79 -2.49
CA ARG A 460 -13.31 -18.96 -2.30
C ARG A 460 -14.53 -19.55 -3.00
N SER A 461 -14.38 -20.06 -4.22
CA SER A 461 -15.50 -20.65 -4.99
C SER A 461 -15.99 -21.97 -4.41
N GLY A 462 -15.22 -22.64 -3.55
CA GLY A 462 -15.67 -23.79 -2.77
C GLY A 462 -15.36 -25.15 -3.39
N TRP A 463 -14.26 -25.24 -4.14
CA TRP A 463 -13.71 -26.48 -4.74
C TRP A 463 -13.23 -27.55 -3.72
N GLY A 464 -13.81 -27.59 -2.53
CA GLY A 464 -13.58 -28.63 -1.53
C GLY A 464 -14.86 -29.13 -0.86
N SER A 465 -16.03 -28.93 -1.48
CA SER A 465 -17.34 -29.34 -0.96
C SER A 465 -18.09 -30.32 -1.89
N ARG A 466 -17.42 -30.85 -2.91
CA ARG A 466 -17.98 -31.83 -3.87
C ARG A 466 -16.98 -32.95 -4.17
N GLY A 467 -16.45 -33.54 -3.11
CA GLY A 467 -15.51 -34.65 -3.16
C GLY A 467 -15.48 -35.30 -1.80
#